data_AF-A0AB38SAP3-F1
#
_entry.id   AF-A0AB38SAP3-F1
#
_cell.length_a   1.000
_cell.length_b   1.000
_cell.length_c   1.000
_cell.angle_alpha   90.00
_cell.angle_beta   90.00
_cell.angle_gamma   90.00
#
_symmetry.space_group_name_H-M   'P 1'
#
loop_
_entity.id
_entity.type
_entity.pdbx_description
1 polymer ?
#
loop_
_entity_poly.entity_id
_entity_poly.type
_entity_poly.pdbx_seq_one_letter_code
_entity_poly.pdbx_strand_id
1 'polypeptide(L)'
;MAVRAKRAKRRQRAKWLLFVDTNILLDFYRLPGASATRTLAQLEKHKESLILTDQVWMEFLKNRQKVITQTIREFVKPVNSKTPSFLNDAQAAKTFTSHQKKAQAQYEKVIGQIEKALRDPARHDKLFRSLSRIFSYQSSLNLKRPSKRRYAIRHLARKRFGLGYPPRKDDTLKMGDAINWEWIIECASESAGKENIVIVSRDGDFGTFYGKEAILNDWLRLEFKERVSRKRKIELRNTLSAALKLLDVNVSESDAKEERIVATATPETVSEGATERRLLKTILKLTFDGKKEDPPSDDE
;
A
#
# COMPACT_ATOMS: atom_id res chain seq x y z
N MET A 1 16.84 44.76 13.24
CA MET A 1 16.74 43.62 14.20
C MET A 1 15.63 42.62 13.82
N ALA A 2 14.37 43.04 13.62
CA ALA A 2 13.25 42.13 13.33
C ALA A 2 13.34 41.35 11.99
N VAL A 3 14.00 41.91 10.97
CA VAL A 3 14.21 41.22 9.67
C VAL A 3 15.25 40.10 9.76
N ARG A 4 16.29 40.27 10.60
CA ARG A 4 17.29 39.21 10.91
C ARG A 4 16.66 38.10 11.76
N ALA A 5 15.74 38.44 12.68
CA ALA A 5 14.98 37.47 13.46
C ALA A 5 13.98 36.66 12.62
N LYS A 6 13.33 37.27 11.62
CA LYS A 6 12.48 36.54 10.64
C LYS A 6 13.30 35.57 9.76
N ARG A 7 14.55 35.93 9.43
CA ARG A 7 15.51 35.06 8.71
C ARG A 7 16.03 33.90 9.57
N ALA A 8 16.27 34.13 10.86
CA ALA A 8 16.67 33.09 11.82
C ALA A 8 15.51 32.15 12.22
N LYS A 9 14.26 32.64 12.17
CA LYS A 9 13.03 31.88 12.48
C LYS A 9 12.49 31.08 11.30
N ARG A 10 13.10 31.19 10.11
CA ARG A 10 13.11 30.10 9.12
C ARG A 10 14.14 29.06 9.60
N ARG A 11 13.90 28.54 10.81
CA ARG A 11 14.55 27.35 11.38
C ARG A 11 14.69 26.41 10.20
N GLN A 12 15.91 26.07 9.77
CA GLN A 12 16.13 25.11 8.67
C GLN A 12 15.23 23.91 8.98
N ARG A 13 14.08 23.86 8.31
CA ARG A 13 13.08 22.83 8.58
C ARG A 13 13.77 21.54 8.21
N ALA A 14 13.68 20.56 9.09
CA ALA A 14 14.35 19.30 8.86
C ALA A 14 13.88 18.75 7.52
N LYS A 15 14.83 18.42 6.64
CA LYS A 15 14.56 17.79 5.35
C LYS A 15 14.22 16.32 5.59
N TRP A 16 13.36 15.75 4.75
CA TRP A 16 12.90 14.37 4.88
C TRP A 16 13.10 13.61 3.56
N LEU A 17 13.48 12.34 3.66
CA LEU A 17 13.31 11.35 2.61
C LEU A 17 12.12 10.48 2.95
N LEU A 18 11.42 10.03 1.91
CA LEU A 18 10.15 9.35 2.01
C LEU A 18 10.24 7.97 1.34
N PHE A 19 9.99 6.93 2.13
CA PHE A 19 9.72 5.59 1.61
C PHE A 19 8.21 5.34 1.67
N VAL A 20 7.65 4.83 0.57
CA VAL A 20 6.22 4.50 0.47
C VAL A 20 6.10 3.02 0.15
N ASP A 21 5.41 2.30 1.04
CA ASP A 21 5.13 0.88 0.91
C ASP A 21 4.12 0.61 -0.23
N THR A 22 4.16 -0.61 -0.78
CA THR A 22 3.34 -1.04 -1.91
C THR A 22 1.85 -0.91 -1.62
N ASN A 23 1.41 -1.24 -0.40
CA ASN A 23 -0.01 -1.18 -0.01
C ASN A 23 -0.58 0.24 -0.15
N ILE A 24 0.18 1.27 0.23
CA ILE A 24 -0.18 2.68 0.09
C ILE A 24 -0.30 3.06 -1.39
N LEU A 25 0.60 2.56 -2.24
CA LEU A 25 0.54 2.82 -3.69
C LEU A 25 -0.68 2.16 -4.35
N LEU A 26 -1.10 1.00 -3.85
CA LEU A 26 -2.29 0.31 -4.37
C LEU A 26 -3.60 1.03 -4.00
N ASP A 27 -3.61 1.78 -2.89
CA ASP A 27 -4.80 2.55 -2.47
C ASP A 27 -5.21 3.65 -3.44
N PHE A 28 -4.31 4.10 -4.31
CA PHE A 28 -4.69 5.06 -5.36
C PHE A 28 -5.81 4.54 -6.27
N TYR A 29 -6.00 3.22 -6.37
CA TYR A 29 -7.14 2.62 -7.09
C TYR A 29 -8.46 2.62 -6.28
N ARG A 30 -8.39 2.86 -4.97
CA ARG A 30 -9.53 2.90 -4.04
C ARG A 30 -9.95 4.32 -3.67
N LEU A 31 -9.03 5.27 -3.80
CA LEU A 31 -9.29 6.69 -3.55
C LEU A 31 -10.23 7.29 -4.61
N PRO A 32 -11.07 8.27 -4.23
CA PRO A 32 -11.82 9.05 -5.20
C PRO A 32 -10.88 9.72 -6.22
N GLY A 33 -11.29 9.74 -7.49
CA GLY A 33 -10.40 10.09 -8.60
C GLY A 33 -9.74 11.48 -8.48
N ALA A 34 -10.42 12.44 -7.86
CA ALA A 34 -9.90 13.80 -7.64
C ALA A 34 -8.78 13.83 -6.59
N SER A 35 -8.99 13.21 -5.42
CA SER A 35 -7.98 13.11 -4.36
C SER A 35 -6.80 12.24 -4.79
N ALA A 36 -7.06 11.08 -5.41
CA ALA A 36 -6.01 10.23 -5.97
C ALA A 36 -5.10 11.01 -6.92
N THR A 37 -5.69 11.78 -7.84
CA THR A 37 -4.94 12.60 -8.81
C THR A 37 -4.12 13.69 -8.11
N ARG A 38 -4.70 14.42 -7.16
CA ARG A 38 -3.99 15.50 -6.44
C ARG A 38 -2.82 14.96 -5.62
N THR A 39 -3.07 13.92 -4.82
CA THR A 39 -2.05 13.31 -3.95
C THR A 39 -0.92 12.69 -4.77
N LEU A 40 -1.24 12.02 -5.88
CA LEU A 40 -0.23 11.46 -6.77
C LEU A 40 0.61 12.54 -7.47
N ALA A 41 -0.01 13.66 -7.85
CA ALA A 41 0.72 14.81 -8.40
C ALA A 41 1.68 15.44 -7.38
N GLN A 42 1.31 15.48 -6.10
CA GLN A 42 2.24 15.92 -5.04
C GLN A 42 3.38 14.93 -4.86
N LEU A 43 3.08 13.63 -4.83
CA LEU A 43 4.12 12.59 -4.74
C LEU A 43 5.12 12.70 -5.91
N GLU A 44 4.62 12.90 -7.14
CA GLU A 44 5.45 13.07 -8.33
C GLU A 44 6.33 14.31 -8.28
N LYS A 45 5.84 15.43 -7.73
CA LYS A 45 6.65 16.66 -7.52
C LYS A 45 7.80 16.43 -6.55
N HIS A 46 7.64 15.53 -5.58
CA HIS A 46 8.66 15.22 -4.57
C HIS A 46 9.46 13.95 -4.88
N LYS A 47 9.46 13.47 -6.14
CA LYS A 47 10.18 12.26 -6.57
C LYS A 47 11.67 12.23 -6.24
N GLU A 48 12.30 13.40 -6.07
CA GLU A 48 13.70 13.53 -5.67
C GLU A 48 13.97 13.15 -4.21
N SER A 49 12.93 13.18 -3.37
CA SER A 49 13.01 12.78 -1.96
C SER A 49 12.50 11.34 -1.74
N LEU A 50 12.10 10.64 -2.80
CA LEU A 50 11.55 9.29 -2.68
C LEU A 50 12.66 8.24 -2.70
N ILE A 51 12.60 7.35 -1.71
CA ILE A 51 13.39 6.11 -1.67
C ILE A 51 12.57 5.05 -2.39
N LEU A 52 13.06 4.59 -3.54
CA LEU A 52 12.35 3.63 -4.40
C LEU A 52 13.19 2.36 -4.61
N THR A 53 12.51 1.23 -4.72
CA THR A 53 13.15 -0.05 -5.06
C THR A 53 12.38 -0.74 -6.20
N ASP A 54 13.09 -1.54 -6.99
CA ASP A 54 12.45 -2.49 -7.92
C ASP A 54 11.54 -3.48 -7.19
N GLN A 55 11.77 -3.72 -5.89
CA GLN A 55 10.96 -4.62 -5.07
C GLN A 55 9.54 -4.06 -4.91
N VAL A 56 9.41 -2.80 -4.47
CA VAL A 56 8.11 -2.11 -4.37
C VAL A 56 7.41 -2.06 -5.72
N TRP A 57 8.15 -1.74 -6.80
CA TRP A 57 7.56 -1.71 -8.14
C TRP A 57 7.04 -3.08 -8.59
N MET A 58 7.82 -4.14 -8.37
CA MET A 58 7.43 -5.50 -8.72
C MET A 58 6.19 -5.94 -7.94
N GLU A 59 6.13 -5.66 -6.63
CA GLU A 59 4.96 -5.98 -5.81
C GLU A 59 3.72 -5.20 -6.24
N PHE A 60 3.88 -3.92 -6.58
CA PHE A 60 2.80 -3.11 -7.14
C PHE A 60 2.27 -3.75 -8.42
N LEU A 61 3.15 -4.08 -9.38
CA LEU A 61 2.75 -4.74 -10.63
C LEU A 61 2.03 -6.08 -10.39
N LYS A 62 2.55 -6.88 -9.46
CA LYS A 62 1.96 -8.18 -9.09
C LYS A 62 0.55 -8.04 -8.52
N ASN A 63 0.32 -7.03 -7.68
CA ASN A 63 -0.93 -6.92 -6.92
C ASN A 63 -1.96 -5.99 -7.58
N ARG A 64 -1.55 -5.11 -8.50
CA ARG A 64 -2.43 -4.13 -9.16
C ARG A 64 -3.68 -4.76 -9.77
N GLN A 65 -3.51 -5.82 -10.56
CA GLN A 65 -4.64 -6.48 -11.24
C GLN A 65 -5.65 -7.04 -10.22
N LYS A 66 -5.16 -7.61 -9.10
CA LYS A 66 -5.99 -8.11 -8.01
C LYS A 66 -6.82 -6.99 -7.37
N VAL A 67 -6.19 -5.84 -7.11
CA VAL A 67 -6.90 -4.68 -6.50
C VAL A 67 -7.98 -4.15 -7.44
N ILE A 68 -7.66 -3.94 -8.72
CA ILE A 68 -8.63 -3.45 -9.71
C ILE A 68 -9.80 -4.41 -9.85
N THR A 69 -9.53 -5.71 -9.98
CA THR A 69 -10.59 -6.71 -10.13
C THR A 69 -11.46 -6.85 -8.88
N GLN A 70 -10.90 -6.65 -7.68
CA GLN A 70 -11.68 -6.58 -6.46
C GLN A 70 -12.64 -5.38 -6.46
N THR A 71 -12.17 -4.20 -6.85
CA THR A 71 -13.02 -2.99 -6.97
C THR A 71 -14.15 -3.17 -7.99
N ILE A 72 -13.93 -3.92 -9.08
CA ILE A 72 -14.99 -4.25 -10.05
C ILE A 72 -16.10 -5.08 -9.40
N ARG A 73 -15.77 -6.01 -8.50
CA ARG A 73 -16.78 -6.88 -7.86
C ARG A 73 -17.76 -6.09 -7.00
N GLU A 74 -17.31 -4.97 -6.45
CA GLU A 74 -18.14 -4.03 -5.68
C GLU A 74 -19.01 -3.16 -6.60
N PHE A 75 -18.70 -3.09 -7.90
CA PHE A 75 -19.49 -2.36 -8.90
C PHE A 75 -20.64 -3.22 -9.42
N VAL A 76 -21.81 -3.04 -8.80
CA VAL A 76 -23.01 -3.86 -9.06
C VAL A 76 -23.58 -3.59 -10.46
N LYS A 77 -23.85 -4.66 -11.20
CA LYS A 77 -24.54 -4.61 -12.50
C LYS A 77 -25.98 -4.10 -12.31
N PRO A 78 -26.43 -3.10 -13.09
CA PRO A 78 -27.82 -2.65 -13.06
C PRO A 78 -28.81 -3.81 -13.33
N VAL A 79 -29.85 -3.93 -12.51
CA VAL A 79 -30.87 -4.97 -12.67
C VAL A 79 -31.89 -4.52 -13.72
N ASN A 80 -32.11 -5.36 -14.73
CA ASN A 80 -33.16 -5.17 -15.72
C ASN A 80 -34.51 -5.65 -15.16
N SER A 81 -35.16 -4.81 -14.37
CA SER A 81 -36.52 -5.05 -13.88
C SER A 81 -37.54 -4.83 -15.00
N LYS A 82 -38.45 -5.79 -15.19
CA LYS A 82 -39.58 -5.64 -16.12
C LYS A 82 -40.65 -4.74 -15.50
N THR A 83 -41.24 -3.86 -16.29
CA THR A 83 -42.43 -3.11 -15.88
C THR A 83 -43.68 -3.99 -15.98
N PRO A 84 -44.66 -3.86 -15.07
CA PRO A 84 -45.94 -4.56 -15.19
C PRO A 84 -46.62 -4.22 -16.52
N SER A 85 -47.18 -5.22 -17.20
CA SER A 85 -47.74 -5.08 -18.54
C SER A 85 -48.86 -4.06 -18.64
N PHE A 86 -49.70 -3.95 -17.61
CA PHE A 86 -50.81 -2.99 -17.55
C PHE A 86 -50.35 -1.51 -17.46
N LEU A 87 -49.07 -1.26 -17.17
CA LEU A 87 -48.48 0.09 -17.09
C LEU A 87 -47.61 0.43 -18.31
N ASN A 88 -47.55 -0.43 -19.34
CA ASN A 88 -46.63 -0.24 -20.47
C ASN A 88 -46.84 1.09 -21.21
N ASP A 89 -48.07 1.60 -21.27
CA ASP A 89 -48.37 2.87 -21.92
C ASP A 89 -48.14 4.09 -21.04
N ALA A 90 -48.01 3.90 -19.73
CA ALA A 90 -47.74 4.96 -18.79
C ALA A 90 -46.36 5.59 -19.09
N GLN A 91 -46.33 6.92 -19.18
CA GLN A 91 -45.10 7.66 -19.45
C GLN A 91 -44.00 7.35 -18.42
N ALA A 92 -44.38 7.10 -17.17
CA ALA A 92 -43.47 6.67 -16.11
C ALA A 92 -42.77 5.34 -16.42
N ALA A 93 -43.49 4.34 -16.95
CA ALA A 93 -42.92 3.03 -17.31
C ALA A 93 -41.97 3.11 -18.52
N LYS A 94 -42.33 3.91 -19.54
CA LYS A 94 -41.47 4.21 -20.69
C LYS A 94 -40.16 4.89 -20.25
N THR A 95 -40.28 5.87 -19.36
CA THR A 95 -39.14 6.63 -18.81
C THR A 95 -38.23 5.72 -17.97
N PHE A 96 -38.81 4.90 -17.08
CA PHE A 96 -38.08 3.93 -16.27
C PHE A 96 -37.26 2.95 -17.13
N THR A 97 -37.89 2.36 -18.16
CA THR A 97 -37.22 1.44 -19.10
C THR A 97 -36.06 2.12 -19.85
N SER A 98 -36.26 3.38 -20.26
CA SER A 98 -35.21 4.18 -20.91
C SER A 98 -34.02 4.43 -19.97
N HIS A 99 -34.28 4.77 -18.70
CA HIS A 99 -33.22 4.94 -17.71
C HIS A 99 -32.46 3.65 -17.40
N GLN A 100 -33.14 2.50 -17.34
CA GLN A 100 -32.47 1.20 -17.19
C GLN A 100 -31.52 0.91 -18.36
N LYS A 101 -31.96 1.12 -19.60
CA LYS A 101 -31.09 0.96 -20.78
C LYS A 101 -29.88 1.88 -20.73
N LYS A 102 -30.08 3.15 -20.34
CA LYS A 102 -28.98 4.11 -20.17
C LYS A 102 -28.00 3.66 -19.07
N ALA A 103 -28.51 3.19 -17.93
CA ALA A 103 -27.69 2.68 -16.83
C ALA A 103 -26.85 1.47 -17.27
N GLN A 104 -27.46 0.51 -17.98
CA GLN A 104 -26.78 -0.67 -18.52
C GLN A 104 -25.67 -0.28 -19.52
N ALA A 105 -25.94 0.65 -20.44
CA ALA A 105 -24.94 1.12 -21.39
C ALA A 105 -23.77 1.85 -20.71
N GLN A 106 -24.02 2.60 -19.64
CA GLN A 106 -22.94 3.25 -18.87
C GLN A 106 -22.13 2.23 -18.07
N TYR A 107 -22.79 1.22 -17.47
CA TYR A 107 -22.10 0.12 -16.80
C TYR A 107 -21.13 -0.58 -17.75
N GLU A 108 -21.57 -0.95 -18.96
CA GLU A 108 -20.72 -1.60 -19.96
C GLU A 108 -19.54 -0.73 -20.40
N LYS A 109 -19.74 0.60 -20.53
CA LYS A 109 -18.66 1.54 -20.82
C LYS A 109 -17.60 1.55 -19.72
N VAL A 110 -18.02 1.57 -18.45
CA VAL A 110 -17.09 1.55 -17.31
C VAL A 110 -16.31 0.24 -17.29
N ILE A 111 -16.99 -0.91 -17.42
CA ILE A 111 -16.32 -2.22 -17.49
C ILE A 111 -15.31 -2.27 -18.64
N GLY A 112 -15.71 -1.81 -19.84
CA GLY A 112 -14.81 -1.77 -21.00
C GLY A 112 -13.58 -0.85 -20.80
N GLN A 113 -13.71 0.24 -20.04
CA GLN A 113 -12.55 1.07 -19.67
C GLN A 113 -11.61 0.34 -18.71
N ILE A 114 -12.16 -0.40 -17.75
CA ILE A 114 -11.36 -1.17 -16.79
C ILE A 114 -10.62 -2.32 -17.49
N GLU A 115 -11.29 -3.04 -18.39
CA GLU A 115 -10.64 -4.08 -19.21
C GLU A 115 -9.49 -3.53 -20.04
N LYS A 116 -9.68 -2.37 -20.67
CA LYS A 116 -8.60 -1.66 -21.39
C LYS A 116 -7.44 -1.30 -20.47
N ALA A 117 -7.73 -0.79 -19.26
CA ALA A 117 -6.71 -0.47 -18.25
C ALA A 117 -5.99 -1.72 -17.72
N LEU A 118 -6.64 -2.88 -17.66
CA LEU A 118 -6.02 -4.14 -17.27
C LEU A 118 -5.09 -4.69 -18.36
N ARG A 119 -5.50 -4.61 -19.63
CA ARG A 119 -4.75 -5.11 -20.79
C ARG A 119 -3.57 -4.24 -21.17
N ASP A 120 -3.79 -2.93 -21.27
CA ASP A 120 -2.76 -1.95 -21.64
C ASP A 120 -2.80 -0.75 -20.67
N PRO A 121 -2.20 -0.92 -19.46
CA PRO A 121 -2.20 0.12 -18.45
C PRO A 121 -1.38 1.35 -18.88
N ALA A 122 -0.37 1.18 -19.74
CA ALA A 122 0.45 2.29 -20.20
C ALA A 122 -0.36 3.29 -21.03
N ARG A 123 -1.39 2.85 -21.75
CA ARG A 123 -2.27 3.74 -22.53
C ARG A 123 -3.53 4.15 -21.77
N HIS A 124 -4.15 3.22 -21.04
CA HIS A 124 -5.51 3.39 -20.52
C HIS A 124 -5.60 3.66 -19.02
N ASP A 125 -4.49 3.60 -18.29
CA ASP A 125 -4.47 3.84 -16.84
C ASP A 125 -3.63 5.09 -16.50
N LYS A 126 -4.30 6.16 -16.05
CA LYS A 126 -3.65 7.42 -15.65
C LYS A 126 -2.81 7.26 -14.37
N LEU A 127 -3.26 6.45 -13.42
CA LEU A 127 -2.54 6.21 -12.15
C LEU A 127 -1.27 5.43 -12.43
N PHE A 128 -1.39 4.34 -13.21
CA PHE A 128 -0.26 3.54 -13.64
C PHE A 128 0.80 4.41 -14.33
N ARG A 129 0.42 5.22 -15.33
CA ARG A 129 1.37 6.10 -16.02
C ARG A 129 2.12 7.04 -15.08
N SER A 130 1.44 7.58 -14.07
CA SER A 130 2.04 8.54 -13.14
C SER A 130 2.99 7.86 -12.16
N LEU A 131 2.61 6.69 -11.63
CA LEU A 131 3.50 5.85 -10.84
C LEU A 131 4.69 5.37 -11.69
N SER A 132 4.49 4.97 -12.94
CA SER A 132 5.57 4.60 -13.84
C SER A 132 6.57 5.76 -14.01
N ARG A 133 6.13 7.01 -14.18
CA ARG A 133 7.06 8.16 -14.24
C ARG A 133 7.87 8.33 -12.96
N ILE A 134 7.25 8.15 -11.78
CA ILE A 134 7.95 8.15 -10.49
C ILE A 134 9.00 7.02 -10.43
N PHE A 135 8.59 5.79 -10.76
CA PHE A 135 9.46 4.62 -10.75
C PHE A 135 10.43 4.55 -11.93
N SER A 136 10.34 5.40 -12.94
CA SER A 136 11.35 5.56 -13.99
C SER A 136 12.35 6.67 -13.71
N TYR A 137 12.09 7.53 -12.71
CA TYR A 137 13.02 8.58 -12.31
C TYR A 137 14.39 8.01 -11.93
N GLN A 138 15.47 8.68 -12.30
CA GLN A 138 16.83 8.25 -11.98
C GLN A 138 17.36 9.12 -10.83
N SER A 139 17.76 8.49 -9.73
CA SER A 139 18.24 9.14 -8.52
C SER A 139 19.12 8.16 -7.75
N SER A 140 20.03 8.68 -6.92
CA SER A 140 20.81 7.87 -5.97
C SER A 140 19.93 7.15 -4.94
N LEU A 141 18.69 7.61 -4.73
CA LEU A 141 17.71 6.99 -3.83
C LEU A 141 16.97 5.79 -4.43
N ASN A 142 17.31 5.39 -5.66
CA ASN A 142 16.59 4.36 -6.40
C ASN A 142 17.41 3.07 -6.53
N LEU A 143 16.94 1.98 -5.92
CA LEU A 143 17.53 0.64 -6.09
C LEU A 143 16.92 -0.09 -7.28
N LYS A 144 17.46 0.16 -8.48
CA LYS A 144 16.92 -0.36 -9.74
C LYS A 144 17.94 -1.17 -10.55
N ARG A 145 17.47 -2.02 -11.46
CA ARG A 145 18.34 -2.60 -12.51
C ARG A 145 18.87 -1.47 -13.40
N PRO A 146 20.14 -1.52 -13.86
CA PRO A 146 21.14 -2.58 -13.67
C PRO A 146 22.10 -2.35 -12.49
N SER A 147 21.79 -1.46 -11.52
CA SER A 147 22.70 -1.10 -10.44
C SER A 147 23.25 -2.33 -9.69
N LYS A 148 24.59 -2.45 -9.62
CA LYS A 148 25.26 -3.54 -8.90
C LYS A 148 25.07 -3.46 -7.38
N ARG A 149 24.74 -2.28 -6.85
CA ARG A 149 24.47 -2.08 -5.40
C ARG A 149 23.39 -3.02 -4.87
N ARG A 150 22.44 -3.42 -5.73
CA ARG A 150 21.40 -4.40 -5.39
C ARG A 150 21.94 -5.73 -4.86
N TYR A 151 23.13 -6.16 -5.28
CA TYR A 151 23.69 -7.43 -4.83
C TYR A 151 24.12 -7.36 -3.36
N ALA A 152 24.79 -6.27 -2.97
CA ALA A 152 25.15 -5.99 -1.59
C ALA A 152 23.89 -5.88 -0.71
N ILE A 153 22.93 -5.07 -1.13
CA ILE A 153 21.66 -4.89 -0.39
C ILE A 153 20.91 -6.22 -0.23
N ARG A 154 20.86 -7.06 -1.28
CA ARG A 154 20.21 -8.38 -1.18
C ARG A 154 20.97 -9.34 -0.29
N HIS A 155 22.30 -9.26 -0.23
CA HIS A 155 23.07 -10.08 0.69
C HIS A 155 22.75 -9.70 2.14
N LEU A 156 22.73 -8.40 2.45
CA LEU A 156 22.32 -7.89 3.77
C LEU A 156 20.88 -8.31 4.11
N ALA A 157 19.94 -8.16 3.16
CA ALA A 157 18.55 -8.54 3.36
C ALA A 157 18.38 -10.06 3.60
N ARG A 158 19.16 -10.91 2.93
CA ARG A 158 19.16 -12.37 3.19
C ARG A 158 19.67 -12.68 4.60
N LYS A 159 20.74 -12.02 5.03
CA LYS A 159 21.27 -12.18 6.38
C LYS A 159 20.23 -11.75 7.42
N ARG A 160 19.60 -10.58 7.25
CA ARG A 160 18.49 -10.09 8.09
C ARG A 160 17.36 -11.12 8.17
N PHE A 161 16.91 -11.61 7.01
CA PHE A 161 15.82 -12.57 6.92
C PHE A 161 16.15 -13.91 7.61
N GLY A 162 17.36 -14.42 7.40
CA GLY A 162 17.81 -15.68 8.02
C GLY A 162 18.01 -15.59 9.53
N LEU A 163 18.39 -14.42 10.05
CA LEU A 163 18.54 -14.17 11.49
C LEU A 163 17.22 -13.77 12.18
N GLY A 164 16.12 -13.66 11.44
CA GLY A 164 14.82 -13.30 12.01
C GLY A 164 14.70 -11.84 12.45
N TYR A 165 15.52 -10.94 11.91
CA TYR A 165 15.45 -9.52 12.22
C TYR A 165 14.29 -8.83 11.47
N PRO A 166 13.54 -7.90 12.11
CA PRO A 166 12.50 -7.13 11.45
C PRO A 166 13.10 -6.19 10.38
N PRO A 167 12.34 -5.60 9.43
CA PRO A 167 10.95 -5.92 9.15
C PRO A 167 10.87 -7.30 8.51
N ARG A 168 10.01 -8.15 9.09
CA ARG A 168 9.82 -9.54 8.69
C ARG A 168 8.46 -9.99 9.19
N LYS A 169 7.79 -10.74 8.33
CA LYS A 169 6.59 -11.49 8.70
C LYS A 169 6.95 -12.95 9.04
N ASP A 170 6.55 -13.39 10.23
CA ASP A 170 7.01 -14.66 10.80
C ASP A 170 6.67 -15.90 9.98
N ASP A 171 5.59 -15.84 9.20
CA ASP A 171 5.01 -16.96 8.46
C ASP A 171 5.24 -16.91 6.95
N THR A 172 6.11 -16.03 6.44
CA THR A 172 6.32 -15.91 4.98
C THR A 172 7.78 -16.01 4.55
N LEU A 173 7.99 -16.49 3.32
CA LEU A 173 9.26 -16.44 2.59
C LEU A 173 9.49 -15.09 1.89
N LYS A 174 8.78 -14.03 2.30
CA LYS A 174 8.88 -12.71 1.68
C LYS A 174 10.01 -11.92 2.30
N MET A 175 11.04 -11.66 1.50
CA MET A 175 12.21 -10.85 1.88
C MET A 175 12.07 -9.39 1.39
N GLY A 176 10.90 -8.99 0.90
CA GLY A 176 10.68 -7.69 0.28
C GLY A 176 10.99 -6.54 1.23
N ASP A 177 10.44 -6.59 2.44
CA ASP A 177 10.64 -5.54 3.45
C ASP A 177 12.08 -5.50 3.96
N ALA A 178 12.73 -6.66 4.06
CA ALA A 178 14.16 -6.71 4.38
C ALA A 178 15.01 -5.97 3.32
N ILE A 179 14.70 -6.14 2.02
CA ILE A 179 15.38 -5.39 0.95
C ILE A 179 15.09 -3.90 1.06
N ASN A 180 13.84 -3.53 1.27
CA ASN A 180 13.42 -2.13 1.39
C ASN A 180 14.11 -1.45 2.57
N TRP A 181 14.16 -2.11 3.72
CA TRP A 181 14.82 -1.59 4.92
C TRP A 181 16.33 -1.41 4.75
N GLU A 182 17.04 -2.42 4.22
CA GLU A 182 18.47 -2.27 3.97
C GLU A 182 18.76 -1.12 3.00
N TRP A 183 17.88 -0.91 2.02
CA TRP A 183 18.01 0.24 1.12
C TRP A 183 17.70 1.57 1.78
N ILE A 184 16.71 1.63 2.67
CA ILE A 184 16.42 2.83 3.49
C ILE A 184 17.64 3.21 4.33
N ILE A 185 18.27 2.24 4.99
CA ILE A 185 19.48 2.46 5.79
C ILE A 185 20.61 3.00 4.91
N GLU A 186 20.86 2.36 3.77
CA GLU A 186 21.91 2.77 2.83
C GLU A 186 21.67 4.21 2.33
N CYS A 187 20.46 4.52 1.86
CA CYS A 187 20.08 5.86 1.41
C CYS A 187 20.24 6.90 2.52
N ALA A 188 19.84 6.55 3.74
CA ALA A 188 19.99 7.44 4.88
C ALA A 188 21.48 7.68 5.16
N SER A 189 22.31 6.65 5.25
CA SER A 189 23.74 6.76 5.57
C SER A 189 24.52 7.58 4.55
N GLU A 190 24.19 7.47 3.26
CA GLU A 190 24.86 8.23 2.19
C GLU A 190 24.30 9.64 1.98
N SER A 191 23.19 9.99 2.64
CA SER A 191 22.51 11.26 2.42
C SER A 191 23.37 12.43 2.95
N ALA A 192 23.94 13.21 2.02
CA ALA A 192 24.80 14.35 2.34
C ALA A 192 24.05 15.45 3.12
N GLY A 193 22.76 15.62 2.86
CA GLY A 193 21.90 16.59 3.53
C GLY A 193 21.44 16.18 4.93
N LYS A 194 21.81 14.97 5.40
CA LYS A 194 21.42 14.41 6.70
C LYS A 194 19.91 14.44 6.93
N GLU A 195 19.15 14.21 5.86
CA GLU A 195 17.69 14.16 5.86
C GLU A 195 17.15 13.16 6.89
N ASN A 196 16.03 13.46 7.54
CA ASN A 196 15.30 12.46 8.33
C ASN A 196 14.59 11.47 7.39
N ILE A 197 14.14 10.33 7.93
CA ILE A 197 13.41 9.33 7.16
C ILE A 197 11.95 9.28 7.63
N VAL A 198 11.02 9.24 6.69
CA VAL A 198 9.63 8.86 6.95
C VAL A 198 9.28 7.63 6.12
N ILE A 199 8.77 6.60 6.80
CA ILE A 199 8.23 5.37 6.22
C ILE A 199 6.71 5.51 6.23
N VAL A 200 6.08 5.28 5.08
CA VAL A 200 4.62 5.22 4.99
C VAL A 200 4.22 3.79 4.69
N SER A 201 3.63 3.14 5.68
CA SER A 201 3.13 1.78 5.59
C SER A 201 1.97 1.61 6.56
N ARG A 202 1.08 0.67 6.23
CA ARG A 202 0.07 0.13 7.16
C ARG A 202 0.34 -1.32 7.53
N ASP A 203 1.47 -1.88 7.10
CA ASP A 203 1.88 -3.23 7.48
C ASP A 203 2.54 -3.21 8.86
N GLY A 204 2.27 -4.26 9.64
CA GLY A 204 2.82 -4.45 10.98
C GLY A 204 4.33 -4.75 10.98
N ASP A 205 4.89 -5.08 9.81
CA ASP A 205 6.30 -5.46 9.69
C ASP A 205 7.26 -4.31 10.04
N PHE A 206 6.86 -3.05 9.82
CA PHE A 206 7.67 -1.87 10.17
C PHE A 206 7.39 -1.33 11.59
N GLY A 207 6.30 -1.75 12.24
CA GLY A 207 5.90 -1.17 13.52
C GLY A 207 4.47 -1.51 13.91
N THR A 208 3.97 -0.83 14.93
CA THR A 208 2.64 -1.07 15.49
C THR A 208 1.77 0.17 15.32
N PHE A 209 0.46 -0.03 15.24
CA PHE A 209 -0.52 1.05 15.17
C PHE A 209 -1.37 1.02 16.43
N TYR A 210 -1.36 2.13 17.18
CA TYR A 210 -2.15 2.27 18.40
C TYR A 210 -3.02 3.53 18.31
N GLY A 211 -4.33 3.33 18.21
CA GLY A 211 -5.28 4.42 17.96
C GLY A 211 -4.98 5.15 16.66
N LYS A 212 -4.55 6.42 16.75
CA LYS A 212 -4.19 7.25 15.58
C LYS A 212 -2.68 7.34 15.35
N GLU A 213 -1.89 6.69 16.20
CA GLU A 213 -0.43 6.78 16.18
C GLU A 213 0.18 5.55 15.51
N ALA A 214 1.22 5.80 14.72
CA ALA A 214 2.05 4.76 14.12
C ALA A 214 3.41 4.79 14.83
N ILE A 215 3.77 3.68 15.45
CA ILE A 215 4.96 3.53 16.28
C ILE A 215 5.92 2.61 15.54
N LEU A 216 7.08 3.15 15.16
CA LEU A 216 8.13 2.35 14.52
C LEU A 216 8.60 1.24 15.48
N ASN A 217 8.84 0.04 14.94
CA ASN A 217 9.41 -1.07 15.70
C ASN A 217 10.71 -0.65 16.45
N ASP A 218 10.82 -1.05 17.71
CA ASP A 218 11.92 -0.60 18.58
C ASP A 218 13.30 -1.06 18.09
N TRP A 219 13.40 -2.27 17.53
CA TRP A 219 14.65 -2.77 16.94
C TRP A 219 15.05 -1.95 15.72
N LEU A 220 14.10 -1.66 14.82
CA LEU A 220 14.34 -0.80 13.65
C LEU A 220 14.79 0.60 14.05
N ARG A 221 14.17 1.16 15.10
CA ARG A 221 14.55 2.46 15.64
C ARG A 221 15.96 2.45 16.24
N LEU A 222 16.31 1.41 16.99
CA LEU A 222 17.64 1.24 17.58
C LEU A 222 18.69 1.10 16.48
N GLU A 223 18.46 0.19 15.54
CA GLU A 223 19.35 -0.07 14.42
C GLU A 223 19.59 1.19 13.58
N PHE A 224 18.55 1.98 13.29
CA PHE A 224 18.70 3.24 12.56
C PHE A 224 19.65 4.20 13.30
N LYS A 225 19.57 4.29 14.63
CA LYS A 225 20.47 5.15 15.41
C LYS A 225 21.92 4.67 15.37
N GLU A 226 22.13 3.36 15.33
CA GLU A 226 23.45 2.73 15.32
C GLU A 226 24.11 2.83 13.94
N ARG A 227 23.37 2.51 12.87
CA ARG A 227 23.89 2.45 11.49
C ARG A 227 23.88 3.80 10.78
N VAL A 228 23.02 4.73 11.18
CA VAL A 228 22.84 6.02 10.49
C VAL A 228 23.22 7.20 11.38
N SER A 229 22.45 7.46 12.45
CA SER A 229 22.75 8.58 13.36
C SER A 229 21.85 8.58 14.60
N ARG A 230 22.45 8.88 15.76
CA ARG A 230 21.71 9.14 17.01
C ARG A 230 20.88 10.44 17.00
N LYS A 231 21.17 11.38 16.08
CA LYS A 231 20.50 12.70 16.02
C LYS A 231 19.37 12.76 14.99
N ARG A 232 19.44 11.95 13.93
CA ARG A 232 18.43 11.94 12.86
C ARG A 232 17.17 11.23 13.32
N LYS A 233 16.04 11.65 12.78
CA LYS A 233 14.73 11.05 13.07
C LYS A 233 14.37 10.04 11.99
N ILE A 234 13.72 8.98 12.43
CA ILE A 234 12.98 8.05 11.58
C ILE A 234 11.56 7.95 12.13
N GLU A 235 10.56 8.13 11.28
CA GLU A 235 9.14 8.13 11.66
C GLU A 235 8.35 7.14 10.79
N LEU A 236 7.40 6.42 11.40
CA LEU A 236 6.41 5.61 10.69
C LEU A 236 5.11 6.43 10.60
N ARG A 237 4.44 6.39 9.45
CA ARG A 237 3.13 7.01 9.21
C ARG A 237 2.22 6.01 8.50
N ASN A 238 0.94 6.02 8.85
CA ASN A 238 -0.08 5.16 8.24
C ASN A 238 -0.77 5.77 7.01
N THR A 239 -0.49 7.04 6.70
CA THR A 239 -1.09 7.79 5.59
C THR A 239 -0.04 8.63 4.89
N LEU A 240 -0.13 8.70 3.57
CA LEU A 240 0.71 9.51 2.72
C LEU A 240 0.45 11.01 2.97
N SER A 241 -0.79 11.42 3.24
CA SER A 241 -1.12 12.80 3.61
C SER A 241 -0.34 13.28 4.84
N ALA A 242 -0.15 12.42 5.84
CA ALA A 242 0.62 12.77 7.04
C ALA A 242 2.12 12.93 6.72
N ALA A 243 2.66 12.09 5.85
CA ALA A 243 4.05 12.14 5.45
C ALA A 243 4.36 13.32 4.50
N LEU A 244 3.46 13.63 3.56
CA LEU A 244 3.61 14.77 2.65
C LEU A 244 3.65 16.11 3.40
N LYS A 245 2.98 16.23 4.55
CA LYS A 245 3.10 17.42 5.42
C LYS A 245 4.53 17.62 5.95
N LEU A 246 5.32 16.57 6.11
CA LEU A 246 6.73 16.67 6.50
C LEU A 246 7.61 17.21 5.35
N LEU A 247 7.18 17.01 4.11
CA LEU A 247 7.81 17.53 2.88
C LEU A 247 7.34 18.95 2.51
N ASP A 248 6.65 19.65 3.41
CA ASP A 248 6.08 20.99 3.23
C ASP A 248 4.99 21.08 2.13
N VAL A 249 4.30 19.97 1.90
CA VAL A 249 3.14 19.93 1.00
C VAL A 249 1.89 20.32 1.75
N ASN A 250 1.15 21.29 1.21
CA ASN A 250 -0.19 21.59 1.71
C ASN A 250 -1.18 20.53 1.22
N VAL A 251 -1.63 19.68 2.14
CA VAL A 251 -2.63 18.63 1.88
C VAL A 251 -3.98 19.12 2.40
N SER A 252 -4.98 19.12 1.52
CA SER A 252 -6.35 19.54 1.89
C SER A 252 -6.94 18.59 2.93
N GLU A 253 -7.81 19.11 3.80
CA GLU A 253 -8.48 18.28 4.80
C GLU A 253 -9.41 17.25 4.16
N SER A 254 -10.01 17.55 3.00
CA SER A 254 -10.83 16.60 2.25
C SER A 254 -10.00 15.40 1.78
N ASP A 255 -8.82 15.65 1.19
CA ASP A 255 -7.96 14.57 0.69
C ASP A 255 -7.49 13.66 1.83
N ALA A 256 -7.11 14.25 2.96
CA ALA A 256 -6.71 13.51 4.15
C ALA A 256 -7.85 12.70 4.77
N LYS A 257 -9.10 13.17 4.68
CA LYS A 257 -10.28 12.42 5.14
C LYS A 257 -10.57 11.24 4.22
N GLU A 258 -10.54 11.44 2.91
CA GLU A 258 -10.76 10.37 1.92
C GLU A 258 -9.70 9.25 2.06
N GLU A 259 -8.44 9.60 2.29
CA GLU A 259 -7.39 8.61 2.54
C GLU A 259 -7.62 7.82 3.84
N ARG A 260 -8.08 8.48 4.91
CA ARG A 260 -8.41 7.78 6.16
C ARG A 260 -9.56 6.80 5.98
N ILE A 261 -10.58 7.17 5.19
CA ILE A 261 -11.70 6.27 4.88
C ILE A 261 -11.19 5.02 4.17
N VAL A 262 -10.36 5.19 3.15
CA VAL A 262 -9.74 4.05 2.44
C VAL A 262 -8.89 3.21 3.40
N ALA A 263 -8.10 3.84 4.26
CA ALA A 263 -7.26 3.16 5.24
C ALA A 263 -8.05 2.30 6.23
N THR A 264 -9.22 2.76 6.67
CA THR A 264 -10.11 1.98 7.55
C THR A 264 -10.92 0.91 6.82
N ALA A 265 -11.23 1.15 5.54
CA ALA A 265 -12.06 0.25 4.73
C ALA A 265 -11.26 -0.90 4.10
N THR A 266 -9.94 -0.77 3.97
CA THR A 266 -9.08 -1.92 3.70
C THR A 266 -9.04 -2.79 4.95
N PRO A 267 -9.70 -3.96 4.99
CA PRO A 267 -9.30 -4.94 5.98
C PRO A 267 -7.80 -5.15 5.77
N GLU A 268 -7.06 -5.29 6.87
CA GLU A 268 -5.75 -5.94 6.82
C GLU A 268 -5.92 -7.11 5.84
N THR A 269 -4.98 -7.27 4.91
CA THR A 269 -4.86 -8.57 4.26
C THR A 269 -4.65 -9.56 5.39
N VAL A 270 -5.76 -10.13 5.87
CA VAL A 270 -5.79 -11.29 6.73
C VAL A 270 -4.83 -12.22 6.02
N SER A 271 -3.72 -12.50 6.68
CA SER A 271 -2.74 -13.42 6.16
C SER A 271 -3.53 -14.64 5.69
N GLU A 272 -3.32 -15.06 4.43
CA GLU A 272 -3.97 -16.24 3.89
C GLU A 272 -3.77 -17.47 4.83
N GLY A 273 -2.78 -17.41 5.74
CA GLY A 273 -2.56 -18.37 6.82
C GLY A 273 -3.57 -18.39 7.98
N ALA A 274 -4.34 -17.33 8.28
CA ALA A 274 -5.30 -17.39 9.40
C ALA A 274 -6.54 -18.24 9.08
N THR A 275 -7.02 -18.16 7.83
CA THR A 275 -8.17 -18.93 7.35
C THR A 275 -7.79 -20.39 7.11
N GLU A 276 -6.59 -20.65 6.57
CA GLU A 276 -6.04 -22.02 6.43
C GLU A 276 -5.77 -22.68 7.78
N ARG A 277 -5.25 -21.95 8.78
CA ARG A 277 -5.05 -22.50 10.14
C ARG A 277 -6.37 -22.84 10.83
N ARG A 278 -7.46 -22.10 10.54
CA ARG A 278 -8.80 -22.40 11.08
C ARG A 278 -9.38 -23.65 10.40
N LEU A 279 -9.25 -23.77 9.08
CA LEU A 279 -9.66 -24.96 8.33
C LEU A 279 -8.84 -26.20 8.72
N LEU A 280 -7.51 -26.09 8.83
CA LEU A 280 -6.64 -27.19 9.25
C LEU A 280 -6.92 -27.61 10.70
N LYS A 281 -7.16 -26.69 11.63
CA LYS A 281 -7.56 -27.05 13.00
C LYS A 281 -8.91 -27.75 13.05
N THR A 282 -9.87 -27.33 12.22
CA THR A 282 -11.18 -28.00 12.12
C THR A 282 -11.05 -29.38 11.50
N ILE A 283 -10.25 -29.54 10.44
CA ILE A 283 -9.98 -30.84 9.80
C ILE A 283 -9.25 -31.77 10.77
N LEU A 284 -8.22 -31.28 11.50
CA LEU A 284 -7.50 -32.09 12.49
C LEU A 284 -8.41 -32.56 13.63
N LYS A 285 -9.30 -31.69 14.11
CA LYS A 285 -10.30 -32.09 15.13
C LYS A 285 -11.22 -33.19 14.62
N LEU A 286 -11.68 -33.09 13.38
CA LEU A 286 -12.56 -34.08 12.76
C LEU A 286 -11.84 -35.41 12.43
N THR A 287 -10.51 -35.39 12.23
CA THR A 287 -9.73 -36.61 11.96
C THR A 287 -9.24 -37.32 13.21
N PHE A 288 -9.05 -36.62 14.33
CA PHE A 288 -8.52 -37.21 15.57
C PHE A 288 -9.58 -37.62 16.60
N ASP A 289 -10.81 -37.11 16.53
CA ASP A 289 -11.91 -37.56 17.42
C ASP A 289 -12.55 -38.90 16.95
N GLY A 290 -12.08 -39.48 15.84
CA GLY A 290 -12.62 -40.73 15.25
C GLY A 290 -11.87 -42.02 15.60
N LYS A 291 -10.82 -41.98 16.41
CA LYS A 291 -10.12 -43.18 16.90
C LYS A 291 -10.05 -43.16 18.43
N LYS A 292 -11.13 -43.59 19.07
CA LYS A 292 -10.99 -44.32 20.34
C LYS A 292 -10.70 -45.76 19.98
N GLU A 293 -9.45 -46.18 20.18
CA GLU A 293 -9.10 -47.59 20.22
C GLU A 293 -9.73 -48.16 21.50
N ASP A 294 -10.56 -49.19 21.36
CA ASP A 294 -11.02 -49.98 22.49
C ASP A 294 -9.83 -50.75 23.08
N PRO A 295 -9.69 -50.84 24.42
CA PRO A 295 -8.64 -51.63 25.04
C PRO A 295 -8.87 -53.12 24.76
N PRO A 296 -7.80 -53.94 24.65
CA PRO A 296 -7.95 -55.37 24.42
C PRO A 296 -8.66 -56.01 25.63
N SER A 297 -9.67 -56.82 25.35
CA SER A 297 -10.31 -57.72 26.30
C SER A 297 -9.33 -58.86 26.62
N ASP A 298 -8.90 -58.95 27.86
CA ASP A 298 -8.28 -60.16 28.40
C ASP A 298 -9.37 -61.23 28.54
N ASP A 299 -9.36 -62.24 27.67
CA ASP A 299 -10.00 -63.54 27.91
C ASP A 299 -9.23 -64.64 27.17
N GLU A 300 -8.79 -65.63 27.97
CA GLU A 300 -8.14 -66.94 27.71
C GLU A 300 -6.65 -67.01 27.31
#